data_AF-A0A7X0JFD3-F1
#
_entry.id   AF-A0A7X0JFD3-F1
#
_cell.length_a   1.000
_cell.length_b   1.000
_cell.length_c   1.000
_cell.angle_alpha   90.00
_cell.angle_beta   90.00
_cell.angle_gamma   90.00
#
_symmetry.space_group_name_H-M   'P 1'
#
loop_
_entity.id
_entity.type
_entity.pdbx_description
1 polymer ?
#
loop_
_entity_poly.entity_id
_entity_poly.type
_entity_poly.pdbx_seq_one_letter_code
_entity_poly.pdbx_strand_id
1 'polypeptide(L)'
;MDDGPPATTALAAAERLFRDGAIGEGEDIAAFLDRFAARLARAYHRGELSHAVCDSIAGDLWGLLQGLWLDGVAHRWPELFQQVHDAFEAGAYHARADGSDDPVATYTDPAIAAIVAALDGAD
;
A
#
# COMPACT_ATOMS: atom_id res chain seq x y z
N MET A 1 -6.26 -35.75 19.19
CA MET A 1 -7.26 -34.99 18.43
C MET A 1 -7.61 -33.84 19.33
N ASP A 2 -6.97 -32.70 19.08
CA ASP A 2 -7.03 -31.50 19.91
C ASP A 2 -8.07 -30.57 19.26
N ASP A 3 -9.28 -30.59 19.78
CA ASP A 3 -10.36 -29.71 19.31
C ASP A 3 -10.17 -28.36 20.00
N GLY A 4 -9.59 -27.42 19.27
CA GLY A 4 -9.41 -26.03 19.69
C GLY A 4 -10.74 -25.37 20.11
N PRO A 5 -10.68 -24.27 20.87
CA PRO A 5 -11.86 -23.68 21.49
C PRO A 5 -12.90 -23.24 20.42
N PRO A 6 -14.21 -23.34 20.73
CA PRO A 6 -15.25 -22.99 19.77
C PRO A 6 -15.11 -21.52 19.35
N ALA A 7 -15.29 -21.22 18.06
CA ALA A 7 -15.10 -19.90 17.44
C ALA A 7 -15.76 -18.73 18.19
N THR A 8 -16.86 -18.99 18.91
CA THR A 8 -17.57 -18.03 19.77
C THR A 8 -16.70 -17.48 20.91
N THR A 9 -15.74 -18.26 21.41
CA THR A 9 -14.83 -17.87 22.49
C THR A 9 -13.74 -16.91 22.00
N ALA A 10 -13.28 -17.06 20.75
CA ALA A 10 -12.26 -16.20 20.17
C ALA A 10 -12.80 -14.79 19.88
N LEU A 11 -14.03 -14.68 19.35
CA LEU A 11 -14.68 -13.39 19.12
C LEU A 11 -14.95 -12.65 20.44
N ALA A 12 -15.46 -13.34 21.46
CA ALA A 12 -15.69 -12.75 22.78
C ALA A 12 -14.38 -12.31 23.48
N ALA A 13 -13.28 -13.03 23.25
CA ALA A 13 -11.96 -12.64 23.73
C ALA A 13 -11.43 -11.40 22.99
N ALA A 14 -11.59 -11.33 21.67
CA ALA A 14 -11.22 -10.16 20.88
C ALA A 14 -12.02 -8.91 21.29
N GLU A 15 -13.35 -9.02 21.41
CA GLU A 15 -14.22 -7.94 21.86
C GLU A 15 -13.84 -7.42 23.24
N ARG A 16 -13.44 -8.32 24.16
CA ARG A 16 -12.98 -7.95 25.49
C ARG A 16 -11.63 -7.24 25.45
N LEU A 17 -10.70 -7.70 24.61
CA LEU A 17 -9.39 -7.06 24.43
C LEU A 17 -9.51 -5.64 23.83
N PHE A 18 -10.45 -5.43 22.91
CA PHE A 18 -10.79 -4.10 22.38
C PHE A 18 -11.45 -3.20 23.43
N ARG A 19 -12.41 -3.73 24.21
CA ARG A 19 -13.10 -2.97 25.27
C ARG A 19 -12.17 -2.57 26.41
N ASP A 20 -11.25 -3.46 26.78
CA ASP A 20 -10.33 -3.28 27.89
C ASP A 20 -9.10 -2.43 27.50
N GLY A 21 -9.02 -1.95 26.24
CA GLY A 21 -7.95 -1.07 25.74
C GLY A 21 -6.57 -1.71 25.72
N ALA A 22 -6.49 -3.05 25.85
CA ALA A 22 -5.25 -3.81 25.91
C ALA A 22 -4.57 -3.94 24.54
N ILE A 23 -5.34 -3.75 23.47
CA ILE A 23 -4.84 -3.42 22.14
C ILE A 23 -5.08 -1.92 22.02
N GLY A 24 -4.01 -1.12 22.09
CA GLY A 24 -4.14 0.33 21.85
C GLY A 24 -4.85 0.57 20.52
N GLU A 25 -5.54 1.70 20.36
CA GLU A 25 -6.12 2.09 19.07
C GLU A 25 -5.02 1.91 18.00
N GLY A 26 -5.16 0.85 17.20
CA GLY A 26 -4.22 0.58 16.12
C GLY A 26 -4.21 1.78 15.20
N GLU A 27 -3.06 2.05 14.56
CA GLU A 27 -3.01 3.05 13.50
C GLU A 27 -4.14 2.75 12.49
N ASP A 28 -4.94 3.77 12.18
CA ASP A 28 -5.94 3.67 11.13
C ASP A 28 -5.25 3.18 9.85
N ILE A 29 -5.81 2.15 9.22
CA ILE A 29 -5.22 1.50 8.04
C ILE A 29 -4.99 2.54 6.94
N ALA A 30 -5.90 3.51 6.79
CA ALA A 30 -5.71 4.58 5.81
C ALA A 30 -4.50 5.47 6.15
N ALA A 31 -4.34 5.88 7.41
CA ALA A 31 -3.17 6.63 7.85
C ALA A 31 -1.86 5.86 7.67
N PHE A 32 -1.85 4.56 7.96
CA PHE A 32 -0.71 3.68 7.69
C PHE A 32 -0.36 3.67 6.20
N LEU A 33 -1.36 3.47 5.33
CA LEU A 33 -1.17 3.38 3.89
C LEU A 33 -0.62 4.69 3.28
N ASP A 34 -1.13 5.84 3.72
CA ASP A 34 -0.62 7.14 3.25
C ASP A 34 0.82 7.38 3.71
N ARG A 35 1.12 7.09 4.99
CA ARG A 35 2.47 7.21 5.53
C ARG A 35 3.45 6.26 4.82
N PHE A 36 3.01 5.04 4.54
CA PHE A 36 3.76 4.05 3.79
C PHE A 36 4.03 4.55 2.36
N ALA A 37 3.00 4.98 1.64
CA ALA A 37 3.08 5.49 0.27
C ALA A 37 4.02 6.69 0.15
N ALA A 38 3.91 7.66 1.06
CA ALA A 38 4.80 8.82 1.11
C ALA A 38 6.27 8.41 1.27
N ARG A 39 6.54 7.43 2.15
CA ARG A 39 7.90 6.94 2.39
C ARG A 39 8.45 6.19 1.17
N LEU A 40 7.62 5.38 0.52
CA LEU A 40 8.00 4.62 -0.67
C LEU A 40 8.32 5.56 -1.85
N ALA A 41 7.45 6.55 -2.11
CA ALA A 41 7.64 7.55 -3.15
C ALA A 41 8.94 8.36 -2.95
N ARG A 42 9.19 8.84 -1.73
CA ARG A 42 10.42 9.59 -1.41
C ARG A 42 11.68 8.72 -1.53
N ALA A 43 11.63 7.46 -1.09
CA ALA A 43 12.76 6.54 -1.20
C ALA A 43 13.11 6.25 -2.67
N TYR A 44 12.10 5.99 -3.50
CA TYR A 44 12.28 5.84 -4.94
C TYR A 44 12.87 7.11 -5.58
N HIS A 45 12.25 8.27 -5.31
CA HIS A 45 12.66 9.54 -5.91
C HIS A 45 14.12 9.93 -5.58
N ARG A 46 14.61 9.55 -4.39
CA ARG A 46 16.01 9.75 -3.98
C ARG A 46 16.99 8.70 -4.51
N GLY A 47 16.50 7.71 -5.27
CA GLY A 47 17.31 6.60 -5.78
C GLY A 47 17.74 5.60 -4.69
N GLU A 48 17.07 5.59 -3.53
CA GLU A 48 17.37 4.66 -2.42
C GLU A 48 16.80 3.26 -2.68
N LEU A 49 15.71 3.17 -3.46
CA LEU A 49 15.07 1.93 -3.89
C LEU A 49 14.90 1.93 -5.41
N SER A 50 15.06 0.78 -6.04
CA SER A 50 14.82 0.63 -7.48
C SER A 50 13.32 0.51 -7.78
N HIS A 51 12.94 0.77 -9.04
CA HIS A 51 11.56 0.59 -9.52
C HIS A 51 11.05 -0.81 -9.19
N ALA A 52 11.79 -1.86 -9.56
CA ALA A 52 11.38 -3.24 -9.33
C ALA A 52 11.11 -3.58 -7.85
N VAL A 53 11.85 -2.97 -6.92
CA VAL A 53 11.60 -3.16 -5.48
C VAL A 53 10.32 -2.43 -5.07
N CYS A 54 10.16 -1.17 -5.49
CA CYS A 54 8.98 -0.39 -5.16
C CYS A 54 7.69 -0.98 -5.75
N ASP A 55 7.74 -1.41 -7.02
CA ASP A 55 6.66 -2.07 -7.75
C ASP A 55 6.23 -3.35 -7.04
N SER A 56 7.18 -4.23 -6.69
CA SER A 56 6.88 -5.45 -5.94
C SER A 56 6.22 -5.16 -4.59
N ILE A 57 6.73 -4.21 -3.81
CA ILE A 57 6.16 -3.92 -2.48
C ILE A 57 4.77 -3.30 -2.62
N ALA A 58 4.58 -2.36 -3.54
CA ALA A 58 3.29 -1.71 -3.78
C ALA A 58 2.25 -2.72 -4.28
N GLY A 59 2.62 -3.58 -5.23
CA GLY A 59 1.77 -4.63 -5.79
C GLY A 59 1.40 -5.72 -4.78
N ASP A 60 2.35 -6.19 -3.97
CA ASP A 60 2.09 -7.18 -2.91
C ASP A 60 1.08 -6.64 -1.88
N LEU A 61 1.28 -5.38 -1.46
CA LEU A 61 0.36 -4.72 -0.54
C LEU A 61 -1.02 -4.49 -1.18
N TRP A 62 -1.07 -4.07 -2.44
CA TRP A 62 -2.33 -3.92 -3.18
C TRP A 62 -3.08 -5.26 -3.29
N GLY A 63 -2.38 -6.37 -3.56
CA GLY A 63 -2.96 -7.71 -3.58
C GLY A 63 -3.56 -8.12 -2.23
N LEU A 64 -2.86 -7.86 -1.13
CA LEU A 64 -3.39 -8.08 0.23
C LEU A 64 -4.66 -7.26 0.49
N LEU A 65 -4.62 -5.97 0.14
CA LEU A 65 -5.75 -5.06 0.33
C LEU A 65 -6.96 -5.47 -0.52
N GLN A 66 -6.76 -5.90 -1.77
CA GLN A 66 -7.83 -6.47 -2.60
C GLN A 66 -8.49 -7.68 -1.93
N GLY A 67 -7.72 -8.57 -1.31
CA GLY A 67 -8.26 -9.68 -0.51
C GLY A 67 -9.19 -9.19 0.60
N LEU A 68 -8.74 -8.20 1.38
CA LEU A 68 -9.54 -7.60 2.46
C LEU A 68 -10.82 -6.91 1.95
N TRP A 69 -10.77 -6.30 0.76
CA TRP A 69 -11.95 -5.69 0.15
C TRP A 69 -12.97 -6.74 -0.29
N LEU A 70 -12.52 -7.82 -0.93
CA LEU A 70 -13.39 -8.94 -1.33
C LEU A 70 -14.03 -9.62 -0.11
N ASP A 71 -13.33 -9.68 1.02
CA ASP A 71 -13.85 -10.18 2.29
C ASP A 71 -14.78 -9.19 3.02
N GLY A 72 -14.98 -7.99 2.45
CA GLY A 72 -15.86 -6.95 3.02
C GLY A 72 -15.29 -6.21 4.23
N VAL A 73 -13.99 -6.34 4.50
CA VAL A 73 -13.30 -5.75 5.65
C VAL A 73 -12.95 -4.28 5.41
N ALA A 74 -12.68 -3.90 4.16
CA ALA A 74 -12.33 -2.55 3.77
C ALA A 74 -13.17 -2.07 2.57
N HIS A 75 -13.41 -0.76 2.46
CA HIS A 75 -14.32 -0.19 1.45
C HIS A 75 -13.71 0.91 0.58
N ARG A 76 -12.56 1.49 0.97
CA ARG A 76 -11.86 2.49 0.17
C ARG A 76 -10.40 2.63 0.61
N TRP A 77 -9.51 2.78 -0.36
CA TRP A 77 -8.10 3.08 -0.13
C TRP A 77 -7.87 4.58 -0.12
N PRO A 78 -6.90 5.08 0.66
CA PRO A 78 -6.60 6.50 0.65
C PRO A 78 -5.92 6.88 -0.67
N GLU A 79 -6.13 8.13 -1.07
CA GLU A 79 -5.81 8.60 -2.42
C GLU A 79 -4.31 8.58 -2.72
N LEU A 80 -3.47 8.95 -1.75
CA LEU A 80 -2.02 8.97 -1.95
C LEU A 80 -1.48 7.55 -2.18
N PHE A 81 -1.94 6.57 -1.42
CA PHE A 81 -1.56 5.17 -1.66
C PHE A 81 -1.95 4.69 -3.06
N GLN A 82 -3.17 4.98 -3.49
CA GLN A 82 -3.64 4.66 -4.85
C GLN A 82 -2.74 5.31 -5.91
N GLN A 83 -2.44 6.61 -5.79
CA GLN A 83 -1.59 7.33 -6.74
C GLN A 83 -0.18 6.75 -6.84
N VAL A 84 0.42 6.39 -5.70
CA VAL A 84 1.77 5.78 -5.66
C VAL A 84 1.75 4.39 -6.28
N HIS A 85 0.75 3.57 -5.98
CA HIS A 85 0.58 2.26 -6.61
C HIS A 85 0.46 2.39 -8.13
N ASP A 86 -0.46 3.24 -8.60
CA ASP A 86 -0.74 3.43 -10.02
C ASP A 86 0.49 3.99 -10.78
N ALA A 87 1.33 4.80 -10.13
CA ALA A 87 2.57 5.31 -10.71
C ALA A 87 3.61 4.20 -10.95
N PHE A 88 3.73 3.21 -10.05
CA PHE A 88 4.64 2.08 -10.24
C PHE A 88 4.11 1.10 -11.28
N GLU A 89 2.82 0.76 -11.22
CA GLU A 89 2.13 -0.10 -12.19
C GLU A 89 2.26 0.43 -13.62
N ALA A 90 2.15 1.75 -13.81
CA ALA A 90 2.30 2.39 -15.12
C ALA A 90 3.69 2.19 -15.75
N GLY A 91 4.73 1.99 -14.94
CA GLY A 91 6.09 1.69 -15.39
C GLY A 91 6.41 0.21 -15.55
N ALA A 92 5.50 -0.70 -15.16
CA ALA A 92 5.78 -2.13 -15.07
C ALA A 92 5.88 -2.84 -16.43
N TYR A 93 5.27 -2.25 -17.48
CA TYR A 93 5.17 -2.89 -18.79
C TYR A 93 5.57 -1.98 -19.94
N HIS A 94 6.33 -2.53 -20.88
CA HIS A 94 6.61 -1.90 -22.16
C HIS A 94 5.33 -1.78 -22.99
N ALA A 95 5.02 -0.58 -23.45
CA ALA A 95 3.93 -0.32 -24.39
C ALA A 95 4.30 -0.74 -25.82
N ARG A 96 5.60 -0.75 -26.14
CA ARG A 96 6.10 -1.15 -27.45
C ARG A 96 6.45 -2.64 -27.47
N ALA A 97 5.99 -3.34 -28.50
CA ALA A 97 6.24 -4.77 -28.66
C ALA A 97 7.75 -5.13 -28.83
N ASP A 98 8.57 -4.15 -29.22
CA ASP A 98 10.02 -4.30 -29.36
C ASP A 98 10.80 -4.01 -28.07
N GLY A 99 10.11 -3.59 -26.99
CA GLY A 99 10.72 -3.25 -25.70
C GLY A 99 11.69 -2.08 -25.74
N SER A 100 11.62 -1.24 -26.78
CA SER A 100 12.55 -0.11 -26.96
C SER A 100 12.19 1.14 -26.16
N ASP A 101 10.99 1.17 -25.57
CA ASP A 101 10.58 2.21 -24.64
C ASP A 101 11.14 2.00 -23.25
N ASP A 102 11.23 3.09 -22.50
CA ASP A 102 11.51 3.08 -21.07
C ASP A 102 10.23 3.51 -20.34
N PRO A 103 9.34 2.58 -19.97
CA PRO A 103 8.07 2.91 -19.31
C PRO A 103 8.30 3.55 -17.94
N VAL A 104 9.39 3.21 -17.25
CA VAL A 104 9.75 3.80 -15.96
C VAL A 104 10.05 5.29 -16.13
N ALA A 105 10.96 5.63 -17.04
CA ALA A 105 11.29 7.03 -17.33
C ALA A 105 10.12 7.81 -17.93
N THR A 106 9.24 7.13 -18.67
CA THR A 106 8.10 7.76 -19.34
C THR A 106 6.93 8.03 -18.38
N TYR A 107 6.68 7.12 -17.43
CA TYR A 107 5.47 7.12 -16.61
C TYR A 107 5.75 7.21 -15.11
N THR A 108 6.55 6.30 -14.55
CA THR A 108 6.79 6.25 -13.09
C THR A 108 7.56 7.48 -12.62
N ASP A 109 8.68 7.79 -13.24
CA ASP A 109 9.57 8.88 -12.83
C ASP A 109 8.85 10.23 -12.72
N PRO A 110 8.12 10.70 -13.76
CA PRO A 110 7.39 11.96 -13.66
C PRO A 110 6.23 11.90 -12.66
N ALA A 111 5.53 10.77 -12.54
CA ALA A 111 4.40 10.63 -11.60
C ALA A 111 4.88 10.67 -10.14
N ILE A 112 5.92 9.90 -9.79
CA ILE A 112 6.49 9.92 -8.44
C ILE A 112 7.11 11.28 -8.12
N ALA A 113 7.79 11.92 -9.08
CA ALA A 113 8.32 13.26 -8.88
C ALA A 113 7.21 14.28 -8.56
N ALA A 114 6.06 14.21 -9.24
CA ALA A 114 4.91 15.08 -8.96
C ALA A 114 4.31 14.80 -7.57
N ILE A 115 4.18 13.53 -7.19
CA ILE A 115 3.69 13.14 -5.86
C ILE A 115 4.61 13.68 -4.76
N VAL A 116 5.93 13.50 -4.90
CA VAL A 116 6.91 13.99 -3.92
C VAL A 116 6.89 15.52 -3.84
N ALA A 117 6.82 16.22 -4.96
CA ALA A 117 6.71 17.67 -4.97
C ALA A 117 5.44 18.17 -4.25
N ALA A 118 4.31 17.48 -4.39
CA ALA A 118 3.08 17.80 -3.68
C ALA A 118 3.20 17.54 -2.17
N LEU A 119 3.84 16.43 -1.78
CA LEU A 119 4.06 16.09 -0.37
C LEU A 119 4.97 17.11 0.33
N ASP A 120 6.03 17.55 -0.33
CA ASP A 120 7.02 18.47 0.27
C ASP A 120 6.59 19.95 0.16
N GLY A 121 5.62 20.26 -0.71
CA GLY A 121 5.01 21.59 -0.82
C GLY A 121 3.80 21.82 0.10
N ALA A 122 3.33 20.78 0.79
CA ALA A 122 2.23 20.83 1.74
C ALA A 122 2.69 21.05 3.21
N ASP A 123 4.01 21.16 3.44
CA ASP A 123 4.66 21.42 4.73
C ASP A 123 4.70 22.93 5.08
#